data_AF-A0A1Y3BP17-F1
#
_entry.id   AF-A0A1Y3BP17-F1
#
_cell.length_a   1.000
_cell.length_b   1.000
_cell.length_c   1.000
_cell.angle_alpha   90.00
_cell.angle_beta   90.00
_cell.angle_gamma   90.00
#
_symmetry.space_group_name_H-M   'P 1'
#
loop_
_entity.id
_entity.type
_entity.pdbx_description
1 polymer ?
#
loop_
_entity_poly.entity_id
_entity_poly.type
_entity_poly.pdbx_seq_one_letter_code
_entity_poly.pdbx_strand_id
1 'polypeptide(L)'
;MRLNLQQQNLQVAFIKGLPFTSVNEHGDKADGIEGKLLSTLAEYFNFTTSFIDCLDDFGALKSNGNWTGLIGKIFNKVNMDSI
;
A
#
# COMPACT_ATOMS: atom_id res chain seq x y z
N MET A 1 -8.12 17.09 -19.31
CA MET A 1 -6.85 17.45 -18.63
C MET A 1 -6.41 16.24 -17.81
N ARG A 2 -5.19 15.74 -17.99
CA ARG A 2 -4.67 14.58 -17.26
C ARG A 2 -4.13 15.04 -15.90
N LEU A 3 -4.57 14.41 -14.82
CA LEU A 3 -4.03 14.67 -13.48
C LEU A 3 -2.54 14.28 -13.46
N ASN A 4 -1.69 15.14 -12.88
CA ASN A 4 -0.26 14.88 -12.71
C ASN A 4 0.06 14.89 -11.21
N LEU A 5 0.56 13.76 -10.72
CA LEU A 5 0.92 13.48 -9.33
C LEU A 5 2.43 13.32 -9.16
N GLN A 6 3.21 14.04 -9.98
CA GLN A 6 4.66 14.10 -9.85
C GLN A 6 5.06 14.46 -8.42
N GLN A 7 6.14 13.83 -7.93
CA GLN A 7 6.68 13.98 -6.57
C GLN A 7 5.74 13.47 -5.46
N GLN A 8 4.60 12.85 -5.79
CA GLN A 8 3.79 12.14 -4.81
C GLN A 8 4.27 10.70 -4.66
N ASN A 9 4.47 10.27 -3.42
CA ASN A 9 4.67 8.86 -3.08
C ASN A 9 3.39 8.34 -2.42
N LEU A 10 2.78 7.33 -3.04
CA LEU A 10 1.64 6.62 -2.47
C LEU A 10 2.15 5.41 -1.68
N GLN A 11 1.98 5.47 -0.36
CA GLN A 11 2.20 4.31 0.50
C GLN A 11 1.06 3.32 0.33
N VAL A 12 1.40 2.10 -0.07
CA VAL A 12 0.47 1.01 -0.33
C VAL A 12 0.69 -0.09 0.71
N ALA A 13 -0.24 -0.19 1.66
CA ALA A 13 -0.32 -1.35 2.53
C ALA A 13 -0.80 -2.56 1.72
N PHE A 14 -0.10 -3.68 1.81
CA PHE A 14 -0.43 -4.89 1.06
C PHE A 14 -0.34 -6.14 1.92
N ILE A 15 -0.96 -7.21 1.43
CA ILE A 15 -0.79 -8.58 1.95
C ILE A 15 -0.23 -9.41 0.82
N LYS A 16 0.83 -10.17 1.10
CA LYS A 16 1.45 -11.04 0.12
C LYS A 16 0.51 -12.20 -0.19
N GLY A 17 0.15 -12.35 -1.45
CA GLY A 17 -0.73 -13.44 -1.87
C GLY A 17 -0.59 -13.65 -3.36
N LEU A 18 0.09 -14.72 -3.77
CA LEU A 18 0.17 -15.06 -5.19
C LEU A 18 -1.18 -15.61 -5.68
N PRO A 19 -1.63 -15.26 -6.90
CA PRO A 19 -0.95 -14.47 -7.92
C PRO A 19 -1.25 -12.95 -7.87
N PHE A 20 -1.85 -12.47 -6.78
CA PHE A 20 -2.36 -11.11 -6.65
C PHE A 20 -1.28 -10.06 -6.43
N THR A 21 -0.48 -10.24 -5.38
CA THR A 21 0.60 -9.34 -5.01
C THR A 21 1.81 -10.09 -4.48
N SER A 22 2.98 -9.72 -5.01
CA SER A 22 4.29 -9.94 -4.39
C SER A 22 5.08 -8.64 -4.48
N VAL A 23 5.90 -8.34 -3.50
CA VAL A 23 6.78 -7.15 -3.50
C VAL A 23 8.23 -7.61 -3.45
N ASN A 24 9.12 -6.90 -4.14
CA ASN A 24 10.55 -7.18 -4.12
C ASN A 24 11.17 -6.88 -2.74
N GLU A 25 12.41 -7.32 -2.53
CA GLU A 25 13.12 -7.14 -1.25
C GLU A 25 13.37 -5.66 -0.88
N HIS A 26 13.34 -4.75 -1.87
CA HIS A 26 13.53 -3.33 -1.66
C HIS A 26 12.24 -2.59 -1.28
N GLY A 27 11.07 -3.22 -1.38
CA GLY A 27 9.80 -2.62 -1.00
C GLY A 27 9.29 -1.52 -1.94
N ASP A 28 9.82 -1.43 -3.15
CA ASP A 28 9.54 -0.35 -4.12
C ASP A 28 8.84 -0.83 -5.40
N LYS A 29 8.80 -2.16 -5.63
CA LYS A 29 8.15 -2.75 -6.80
C LYS A 29 7.26 -3.92 -6.42
N ALA A 30 6.02 -3.87 -6.89
CA ALA A 30 5.07 -4.97 -6.80
C ALA A 30 4.88 -5.68 -8.15
N ASP A 31 4.77 -6.99 -8.10
CA ASP A 31 4.37 -7.89 -9.18
C ASP A 31 3.00 -8.53 -8.87
N GLY A 32 2.46 -9.27 -9.84
CA GLY A 32 1.08 -9.79 -9.79
C GLY A 32 0.08 -8.84 -10.45
N ILE A 33 -1.20 -9.20 -10.42
CA ILE A 33 -2.24 -8.40 -11.09
C ILE A 33 -2.39 -7.01 -10.44
N GLU A 34 -2.28 -6.91 -9.12
CA GLU A 34 -2.40 -5.63 -8.39
C GLU A 34 -1.15 -4.77 -8.60
N GLY A 35 0.05 -5.37 -8.60
CA GLY A 35 1.29 -4.68 -8.94
C GLY A 35 1.30 -4.12 -10.37
N LYS A 36 0.76 -4.88 -11.34
CA LYS A 36 0.63 -4.41 -12.73
C LYS A 36 -0.38 -3.26 -12.85
N LEU A 37 -1.48 -3.33 -12.11
CA LEU A 37 -2.46 -2.24 -12.03
C LEU A 37 -1.80 -0.97 -11.46
N LEU A 38 -1.13 -1.08 -10.31
CA LEU A 38 -0.49 0.06 -9.65
C LEU A 38 0.61 0.70 -10.49
N SER A 39 1.46 -0.08 -11.14
CA SER A 39 2.50 0.44 -12.06
C SER A 39 1.90 1.16 -13.26
N THR A 40 0.83 0.62 -13.85
CA THR A 40 0.11 1.28 -14.96
C THR A 40 -0.48 2.63 -14.51
N LEU A 41 -1.05 2.69 -13.31
CA LEU A 41 -1.56 3.93 -12.73
C LEU A 41 -0.42 4.91 -12.41
N ALA A 42 0.70 4.43 -11.87
CA ALA A 42 1.87 5.24 -11.56
C ALA A 42 2.45 5.90 -12.82
N GLU A 43 2.61 5.14 -13.91
CA GLU A 43 3.03 5.64 -15.22
C GLU A 43 2.01 6.62 -15.80
N TYR A 44 0.71 6.35 -15.64
CA TYR A 44 -0.35 7.22 -16.13
C TYR A 44 -0.54 8.48 -15.27
N PHE A 45 -0.15 8.53 -14.01
CA PHE A 45 -0.35 9.73 -13.17
C PHE A 45 0.96 10.35 -12.67
N ASN A 46 2.13 9.80 -13.01
CA ASN A 46 3.47 10.22 -12.59
C ASN A 46 3.72 10.21 -11.07
N PHE A 47 3.05 9.35 -10.30
CA PHE A 47 3.40 9.14 -8.89
C PHE A 47 4.41 7.99 -8.73
N THR A 48 4.98 7.87 -7.54
CA THR A 48 5.76 6.70 -7.10
C THR A 48 5.02 5.94 -6.01
N THR A 49 5.39 4.68 -5.78
CA THR A 49 4.81 3.84 -4.72
C THR A 49 5.87 3.38 -3.74
N SER A 50 5.49 3.23 -2.48
CA SER A 50 6.24 2.45 -1.49
C SER A 50 5.31 1.45 -0.84
N PHE A 51 5.79 0.27 -0.52
CA PHE A 51 4.96 -0.84 -0.07
C PHE A 51 5.18 -1.17 1.41
N ILE A 52 4.09 -1.40 2.13
CA ILE A 52 4.11 -1.78 3.56
C ILE A 52 3.47 -3.16 3.68
N ASP A 53 4.28 -4.17 3.99
CA ASP A 53 3.79 -5.53 4.22
C ASP A 53 2.98 -5.59 5.53
N CYS A 54 1.78 -6.14 5.46
CA CYS A 54 0.89 -6.33 6.60
C CYS A 54 0.94 -7.75 7.18
N LEU A 55 1.81 -8.63 6.67
CA LEU A 55 2.09 -9.96 7.24
C LEU A 55 0.81 -10.77 7.49
N ASP A 56 -0.07 -10.83 6.48
CA ASP A 56 -1.38 -11.51 6.51
C ASP A 56 -2.40 -10.95 7.52
N ASP A 57 -2.13 -9.82 8.18
CA ASP A 57 -3.11 -9.11 9.02
C ASP A 57 -3.98 -8.16 8.18
N PHE A 58 -5.13 -8.66 7.72
CA PHE A 58 -6.14 -7.85 7.02
C PHE A 58 -6.71 -6.73 7.91
N GLY A 59 -6.78 -6.98 9.21
CA GLY A 59 -7.36 -6.07 10.18
C GLY A 59 -8.68 -6.54 10.78
N ALA A 60 -8.85 -6.24 12.06
CA ALA A 60 -10.07 -6.47 12.81
C ALA A 60 -10.45 -5.20 13.60
N LEU A 61 -11.74 -4.96 13.75
CA LEU A 61 -12.25 -3.89 14.61
C LEU A 61 -12.18 -4.35 16.06
N LYS A 62 -11.39 -3.64 16.87
CA LYS A 62 -11.33 -3.86 18.32
C LYS A 62 -12.54 -3.25 19.00
N SER A 63 -12.86 -3.73 20.20
CA SER A 63 -13.96 -3.20 21.04
C SER A 63 -13.78 -1.72 21.38
N ASN A 64 -12.56 -1.19 21.33
CA ASN A 64 -12.25 0.22 21.53
C ASN A 64 -12.47 1.10 20.27
N GLY A 65 -12.99 0.53 19.17
CA GLY A 65 -13.29 1.25 17.93
C GLY A 65 -12.12 1.37 16.96
N ASN A 66 -10.92 0.87 17.30
CA ASN A 66 -9.75 0.95 16.43
C ASN A 66 -9.60 -0.29 15.53
N TRP A 67 -9.21 -0.08 14.29
CA TRP A 67 -8.85 -1.15 13.35
C TRP A 67 -7.39 -1.59 13.50
N THR A 68 -7.12 -2.89 13.36
CA THR A 68 -5.76 -3.45 13.22
C THR A 68 -5.38 -3.70 11.76
N GLY A 69 -4.19 -4.24 11.53
CA GLY A 69 -3.76 -4.74 10.22
C GLY A 69 -3.77 -3.69 9.12
N LEU A 70 -3.96 -4.18 7.89
CA LEU A 70 -4.04 -3.38 6.67
C LEU A 70 -5.12 -2.29 6.80
N ILE A 71 -6.32 -2.62 7.28
CA ILE A 71 -7.39 -1.64 7.47
C ILE A 71 -6.96 -0.56 8.48
N GLY A 72 -6.35 -0.94 9.59
CA GLY A 72 -5.82 -0.02 10.60
C GLY A 72 -4.80 0.96 10.02
N LYS A 73 -3.90 0.48 9.14
CA LYS A 73 -2.92 1.35 8.46
C LYS A 73 -3.59 2.39 7.54
N ILE A 74 -4.71 2.05 6.91
CA ILE A 74 -5.49 2.99 6.09
C ILE A 74 -6.15 4.06 6.96
N PHE A 75 -6.80 3.66 8.06
CA PHE A 75 -7.49 4.59 8.97
C PHE A 75 -6.52 5.51 9.73
N ASN A 76 -5.38 4.97 10.16
CA ASN A 76 -4.39 5.70 10.95
C ASN A 76 -3.41 6.48 10.08
N LYS A 77 -3.78 6.85 8.85
CA LYS A 77 -2.99 7.64 7.88
C LYS A 77 -2.09 8.64 8.64
N VAL A 78 -0.77 8.38 8.64
CA VAL A 78 0.30 9.29 9.08
C VAL A 78 0.47 9.48 10.61
N ASN A 79 1.23 8.58 11.25
CA ASN A 79 2.30 8.92 12.22
C ASN A 79 3.11 7.66 12.53
N MET A 80 4.23 7.48 11.83
CA MET A 80 5.24 6.43 12.10
C MET A 80 6.37 6.97 12.99
N ASP A 81 6.06 7.87 13.93
CA ASP A 81 7.03 8.40 14.90
C ASP A 81 6.82 7.82 16.32
N SER A 82 6.25 6.63 16.45
CA SER A 82 5.99 6.03 17.76
C SER A 82 6.05 4.51 17.74
N ILE A 83 7.26 3.98 17.57
CA ILE A 83 7.69 2.74 18.22
C ILE A 83 8.93 3.08 19.03
#